data_AF-A0A380NXX2-F1
#
_entry.id   AF-A0A380NXX2-F1
#
_cell.length_a   1.000
_cell.length_b   1.000
_cell.length_c   1.000
_cell.angle_alpha   90.00
_cell.angle_beta   90.00
_cell.angle_gamma   90.00
#
_symmetry.space_group_name_H-M   'P 1'
#
loop_
_entity.id
_entity.type
_entity.pdbx_description
1 polymer ?
#
loop_
_entity_poly.entity_id
_entity_poly.type
_entity_poly.pdbx_seq_one_letter_code
_entity_poly.pdbx_strand_id
1 'polypeptide(L)'
;MTKLSDLPLEVKAAIFGKPLVQNIDQIKTSVSEGFGSSPKAPYNEFSNASTLSDANNHFVSVNNDTLYSQVMMDLSAGPVVLEIPEINNRYYVFQLVDAWTNNFGYLGQRTLGERVASLSLLKVTK
;
A
#
# COMPACT_ATOMS: atom_id res chain seq x y z
N MET A 1 30.42 16.47 6.75
CA MET A 1 29.25 15.62 6.47
C MET A 1 29.46 15.02 5.08
N THR A 2 29.48 13.68 4.96
CA THR A 2 29.72 12.99 3.67
C THR A 2 28.50 13.17 2.77
N LYS A 3 28.69 13.61 1.51
CA LYS A 3 27.58 13.75 0.56
C LYS A 3 27.29 12.42 -0.11
N LEU A 4 26.03 12.21 -0.51
CA LEU A 4 25.63 11.03 -1.29
C LEU A 4 26.45 10.88 -2.58
N SER A 5 26.85 11.99 -3.21
CA SER A 5 27.71 12.01 -4.41
C SER A 5 29.06 11.34 -4.19
N ASP A 6 29.58 11.42 -2.96
CA ASP A 6 30.94 11.02 -2.61
C ASP A 6 31.03 9.54 -2.21
N LEU A 7 29.88 8.85 -2.14
CA LEU A 7 29.83 7.44 -1.79
C LEU A 7 30.18 6.54 -2.99
N PRO A 8 30.73 5.33 -2.73
CA PRO A 8 30.92 4.31 -3.74
C PRO A 8 29.61 3.97 -4.48
N LEU A 9 29.72 3.49 -5.72
CA LEU A 9 28.56 3.23 -6.58
C LEU A 9 27.63 2.19 -5.96
N GLU A 10 28.19 1.14 -5.37
CA GLU A 10 27.48 0.06 -4.70
C GLU A 10 26.65 0.57 -3.52
N VAL A 11 27.15 1.54 -2.75
CA VAL A 11 26.42 2.14 -1.64
C VAL A 11 25.27 3.01 -2.16
N LYS A 12 25.51 3.81 -3.21
CA LYS A 12 24.46 4.61 -3.86
C LYS A 12 23.36 3.71 -4.44
N ALA A 13 23.73 2.63 -5.10
CA ALA A 13 22.80 1.65 -5.64
C ALA A 13 21.97 0.98 -4.53
N ALA A 14 22.61 0.61 -3.41
CA ALA A 14 21.90 0.03 -2.26
C ALA A 14 20.90 1.03 -1.64
N ILE A 15 21.28 2.30 -1.47
CA ILE A 15 20.38 3.35 -0.96
C ILE A 15 19.20 3.56 -1.92
N PHE A 16 19.48 3.66 -3.22
CA PHE A 16 18.46 3.84 -4.24
C PHE A 16 17.48 2.67 -4.30
N GLY A 17 17.98 1.43 -4.32
CA GLY A 17 17.16 0.23 -4.46
C GLY A 17 16.44 -0.21 -3.18
N LYS A 18 16.83 0.31 -2.01
CA LYS A 18 16.30 -0.10 -0.71
C LYS A 18 14.77 -0.06 -0.62
N PRO A 19 14.05 1.00 -1.05
CA PRO A 19 12.59 1.04 -0.94
C PRO A 19 11.92 -0.10 -1.72
N LEU A 20 12.38 -0.37 -2.95
CA LEU A 20 11.84 -1.45 -3.78
C LEU A 20 12.08 -2.82 -3.13
N VAL A 21 13.31 -3.11 -2.70
CA VAL A 21 13.66 -4.41 -2.10
C VAL A 21 12.84 -4.65 -0.83
N GLN A 22 12.78 -3.66 0.07
CA GLN A 22 12.01 -3.78 1.31
C GLN A 22 10.50 -3.94 1.04
N ASN A 23 9.97 -3.21 0.07
CA ASN A 23 8.56 -3.30 -0.28
C ASN A 23 8.20 -4.67 -0.90
N ILE A 24 9.08 -5.25 -1.73
CA ILE A 24 8.88 -6.61 -2.24
C ILE A 24 8.83 -7.63 -1.11
N ASP A 25 9.70 -7.52 -0.10
CA ASP A 25 9.68 -8.41 1.05
C ASP A 25 8.40 -8.21 1.89
N GLN A 26 7.96 -6.97 2.06
CA GLN A 26 6.70 -6.66 2.74
C GLN A 26 5.47 -7.21 2.00
N ILE A 27 5.42 -7.11 0.67
CA ILE A 27 4.36 -7.70 -0.15
C ILE A 27 4.33 -9.21 0.03
N LYS A 28 5.49 -9.89 0.00
CA LYS A 28 5.57 -11.34 0.25
C LYS A 28 5.00 -11.70 1.62
N THR A 29 5.45 -11.03 2.68
CA THR A 29 4.96 -11.26 4.04
C THR A 29 3.45 -11.02 4.14
N SER A 30 2.93 -9.95 3.54
CA SER A 30 1.49 -9.65 3.54
C SER A 30 0.66 -10.76 2.87
N VAL A 31 1.18 -11.39 1.82
CA VAL A 31 0.48 -12.45 1.08
C VAL A 31 0.64 -13.83 1.76
N SER A 32 1.78 -14.12 2.37
CA SER A 32 2.06 -15.43 2.98
C SER A 32 1.61 -15.54 4.44
N GLU A 33 1.73 -14.46 5.20
CA GLU A 33 1.62 -14.45 6.68
C GLU A 33 0.60 -13.43 7.18
N GLY A 34 0.44 -12.30 6.49
CA GLY A 34 -0.34 -11.15 6.94
C GLY A 34 0.56 -10.08 7.57
N PHE A 35 -0.04 -9.02 8.10
CA PHE A 35 0.73 -7.90 8.64
C PHE A 35 -0.04 -7.14 9.72
N GLY A 36 0.53 -6.97 10.93
CA GLY A 36 -0.12 -6.23 12.00
C GLY A 36 -1.45 -6.86 12.43
N SER A 37 -2.55 -6.11 12.37
CA SER A 37 -3.92 -6.62 12.58
C SER A 37 -4.59 -7.12 11.29
N SER A 38 -3.93 -7.00 10.14
CA SER A 38 -4.42 -7.44 8.84
C SER A 38 -4.05 -8.93 8.60
N PRO A 39 -5.00 -9.81 8.27
CA PRO A 39 -4.70 -11.20 7.94
C PRO A 39 -3.94 -11.32 6.61
N LYS A 40 -3.45 -12.51 6.28
CA LYS A 40 -2.97 -12.78 4.92
C LYS A 40 -4.11 -12.79 3.91
N ALA A 41 -3.84 -12.30 2.71
CA ALA A 41 -4.75 -12.41 1.56
C ALA A 41 -3.94 -12.65 0.28
N PRO A 42 -4.47 -13.39 -0.70
CA PRO A 42 -3.81 -13.55 -1.99
C PRO A 42 -3.80 -12.22 -2.77
N TYR A 43 -3.02 -12.18 -3.86
CA TYR A 43 -3.03 -11.03 -4.76
C TYR A 43 -4.44 -10.73 -5.27
N ASN A 44 -4.73 -9.44 -5.47
CA ASN A 44 -6.01 -8.91 -5.95
C ASN A 44 -7.22 -9.19 -5.03
N GLU A 45 -6.99 -9.61 -3.77
CA GLU A 45 -8.02 -9.70 -2.74
C GLU A 45 -7.70 -8.79 -1.55
N PHE A 46 -8.75 -8.25 -0.93
CA PHE A 46 -8.58 -7.40 0.24
C PHE A 46 -8.28 -8.21 1.50
N SER A 47 -7.16 -7.91 2.12
CA SER A 47 -6.92 -8.16 3.54
C SER A 47 -7.58 -7.06 4.37
N ASN A 48 -8.49 -7.43 5.26
CA ASN A 48 -9.25 -6.49 6.09
C ASN A 48 -8.92 -6.74 7.57
N ALA A 49 -8.36 -5.72 8.23
CA ALA A 49 -8.20 -5.75 9.68
C ALA A 49 -9.58 -5.66 10.36
N SER A 50 -9.83 -6.55 11.32
CA SER A 50 -11.07 -6.56 12.11
C SER A 50 -10.97 -5.76 13.41
N THR A 51 -9.75 -5.35 13.78
CA THR A 51 -9.47 -4.57 14.98
C THR A 51 -8.54 -3.41 14.66
N LEU A 52 -8.72 -2.31 15.40
CA LEU A 52 -7.73 -1.24 15.42
C LEU A 52 -6.41 -1.78 15.97
N SER A 53 -5.32 -1.20 15.52
CA SER A 53 -4.00 -1.63 15.95
C SER A 53 -3.62 -1.04 17.30
N ASP A 54 -3.01 -1.84 18.16
CA ASP A 54 -2.58 -1.47 19.52
C ASP A 54 -1.05 -1.43 19.65
N ALA A 55 -0.56 -1.25 20.89
CA ALA A 55 0.87 -1.18 21.19
C ALA A 55 1.64 -2.49 20.93
N ASN A 56 0.94 -3.62 20.77
CA ASN A 56 1.53 -4.93 20.48
C ASN A 56 1.63 -5.19 18.97
N ASN A 57 1.00 -4.38 18.13
CA ASN A 57 1.13 -4.52 16.69
C ASN A 57 2.49 -3.96 16.21
N HIS A 58 3.30 -4.83 15.62
CA HIS A 58 4.59 -4.46 15.06
C HIS A 58 4.44 -4.01 13.60
N PHE A 59 4.03 -2.74 13.41
CA PHE A 59 4.07 -2.03 12.12
C PHE A 59 4.83 -0.71 12.26
N VAL A 60 5.37 -0.21 11.14
CA VAL A 60 5.99 1.12 11.12
C VAL A 60 4.93 2.16 11.43
N SER A 61 5.02 2.78 12.60
CA SER A 61 4.12 3.84 13.09
C SER A 61 2.64 3.49 12.98
N VAL A 62 2.21 2.59 13.85
CA VAL A 62 0.84 2.11 13.97
C VAL A 62 -0.16 3.25 14.10
N ASN A 63 -1.22 3.23 13.29
CA ASN A 63 -2.36 4.12 13.39
C ASN A 63 -3.50 3.42 14.13
N ASN A 64 -4.03 4.06 15.18
CA ASN A 64 -5.13 3.53 15.99
C ASN A 64 -6.46 4.29 15.77
N ASP A 65 -6.54 5.17 14.78
CA ASP A 65 -7.75 5.95 14.48
C ASP A 65 -8.63 5.27 13.41
N THR A 66 -8.07 4.35 12.62
CA THR A 66 -8.74 3.78 11.44
C THR A 66 -8.47 2.28 11.28
N LEU A 67 -9.46 1.55 10.78
CA LEU A 67 -9.28 0.17 10.32
C LEU A 67 -8.62 0.17 8.95
N TYR A 68 -7.76 -0.84 8.72
CA TYR A 68 -6.99 -0.94 7.49
C TYR A 68 -7.57 -2.05 6.60
N SER A 69 -7.80 -1.71 5.35
CA SER A 69 -8.01 -2.65 4.25
C SER A 69 -6.86 -2.49 3.27
N GLN A 70 -6.19 -3.59 2.94
CA GLN A 70 -5.00 -3.59 2.09
C GLN A 70 -5.18 -4.64 0.99
N VAL A 71 -4.71 -4.31 -0.22
CA VAL A 71 -4.68 -5.26 -1.34
C VAL A 71 -3.31 -5.15 -2.00
N MET A 72 -2.66 -6.30 -2.16
CA MET A 72 -1.47 -6.40 -3.00
C MET A 72 -1.95 -6.72 -4.41
N MET A 73 -1.73 -5.82 -5.35
CA MET A 73 -2.25 -5.96 -6.70
C MET A 73 -1.22 -6.61 -7.63
N ASP A 74 -1.63 -7.66 -8.32
CA ASP A 74 -0.91 -8.22 -9.45
C ASP A 74 -1.61 -7.85 -10.76
N LEU A 75 -0.96 -6.99 -11.54
CA LEU A 75 -1.42 -6.53 -12.85
C LEU A 75 -0.76 -7.29 -14.02
N SER A 76 -0.07 -8.41 -13.74
CA SER A 76 0.62 -9.21 -14.75
C SER A 76 -0.34 -9.82 -15.78
N ALA A 77 -1.54 -10.18 -15.35
CA ALA A 77 -2.60 -10.75 -16.18
C ALA A 77 -3.49 -9.69 -16.85
N GLY A 78 -3.31 -8.41 -16.56
CA GLY A 78 -4.09 -7.32 -17.13
C GLY A 78 -4.59 -6.30 -16.12
N PRO A 79 -5.54 -5.43 -16.53
CA PRO A 79 -6.13 -4.42 -15.67
C PRO A 79 -6.94 -5.02 -14.53
N VAL A 80 -6.95 -4.36 -13.37
CA VAL A 80 -7.81 -4.68 -12.23
C VAL A 80 -8.70 -3.49 -11.94
N VAL A 81 -9.97 -3.74 -11.60
CA VAL A 81 -10.92 -2.69 -11.23
C VAL A 81 -11.03 -2.62 -9.71
N LEU A 82 -10.86 -1.43 -9.17
CA LEU A 82 -11.17 -1.10 -7.78
C LEU A 82 -12.54 -0.42 -7.73
N GLU A 83 -13.50 -1.09 -7.09
CA GLU A 83 -14.82 -0.53 -6.80
C GLU A 83 -14.88 -0.03 -5.37
N ILE A 84 -15.29 1.22 -5.20
CA ILE A 84 -15.48 1.85 -3.90
C ILE A 84 -16.98 2.08 -3.73
N PRO A 85 -17.61 1.40 -2.74
CA PRO A 85 -19.03 1.59 -2.49
C PRO A 85 -19.30 2.98 -1.91
N GLU A 86 -20.57 3.34 -1.78
CA GLU A 86 -20.99 4.52 -1.04
C GLU A 86 -20.57 4.37 0.43
N ILE A 87 -19.85 5.35 0.96
CA ILE A 87 -19.39 5.37 2.36
C ILE A 87 -19.86 6.67 2.99
N ASN A 88 -20.86 6.56 3.87
CA ASN A 88 -21.51 7.71 4.51
C ASN A 88 -21.06 7.88 5.96
N ASN A 89 -21.03 9.13 6.43
CA ASN A 89 -20.78 9.48 7.83
C ASN A 89 -19.45 8.94 8.42
N ARG A 90 -18.46 8.60 7.59
CA ARG A 90 -17.15 8.11 8.04
C ARG A 90 -16.03 8.60 7.13
N TYR A 91 -14.86 8.82 7.72
CA TYR A 91 -13.65 9.11 6.96
C TYR A 91 -13.11 7.82 6.33
N TYR A 92 -12.74 7.89 5.06
CA TYR A 92 -12.04 6.82 4.35
C TYR A 92 -11.05 7.40 3.35
N VAL A 93 -9.98 6.65 3.08
CA VAL A 93 -9.01 6.93 2.02
C VAL A 93 -8.35 5.65 1.55
N PHE A 94 -8.34 5.43 0.23
CA PHE A 94 -7.51 4.48 -0.47
C PHE A 94 -6.27 5.22 -0.98
N GLN A 95 -5.12 4.87 -0.42
CA GLN A 95 -3.82 5.32 -0.88
C GLN A 95 -3.31 4.36 -1.95
N LEU A 96 -2.96 4.89 -3.12
CA LEU A 96 -2.45 4.11 -4.24
C LEU A 96 -0.93 4.26 -4.32
N VAL A 97 -0.22 3.14 -4.13
CA VAL A 97 1.24 3.09 -3.99
C VAL A 97 1.83 2.15 -5.04
N ASP A 98 2.91 2.57 -5.71
CA ASP A 98 3.66 1.70 -6.61
C ASP A 98 4.69 0.81 -5.87
N ALA A 99 5.33 -0.10 -6.60
CA ALA A 99 6.34 -1.00 -6.02
C ALA A 99 7.56 -0.25 -5.42
N TRP A 100 7.82 0.98 -5.85
CA TRP A 100 8.88 1.85 -5.36
C TRP A 100 8.46 2.70 -4.16
N THR A 101 7.28 2.44 -3.58
CA THR A 101 6.69 3.18 -2.45
C THR A 101 6.24 4.61 -2.80
N ASN A 102 6.14 4.96 -4.08
CA ASN A 102 5.62 6.27 -4.48
C ASN A 102 4.10 6.28 -4.43
N ASN A 103 3.53 7.33 -3.85
CA ASN A 103 2.10 7.61 -3.91
C ASN A 103 1.76 8.25 -5.24
N PHE A 104 0.90 7.60 -6.03
CA PHE A 104 0.45 8.15 -7.32
C PHE A 104 -1.01 8.59 -7.28
N GLY A 105 -1.75 8.30 -6.20
CA GLY A 105 -3.13 8.74 -6.06
C GLY A 105 -3.71 8.52 -4.68
N TYR A 106 -4.76 9.28 -4.39
CA TYR A 106 -5.59 9.14 -3.19
C TYR A 106 -7.06 9.25 -3.58
N LEU A 107 -7.84 8.24 -3.22
CA LEU A 107 -9.28 8.21 -3.42
C LEU A 107 -9.94 8.16 -2.06
N GLY A 108 -10.84 9.08 -1.73
CA GLY A 108 -11.41 9.08 -0.39
C GLY A 108 -12.36 10.22 -0.14
N GLN A 109 -12.73 10.41 1.12
CA GLN A 109 -13.67 11.44 1.55
C GLN A 109 -13.31 12.84 1.02
N ARG A 110 -12.02 13.17 0.92
CA ARG A 110 -11.55 14.48 0.44
C ARG A 110 -11.68 14.68 -1.08
N THR A 111 -11.66 13.62 -1.87
CA THR A 111 -11.68 13.69 -3.35
C THR A 111 -13.01 13.25 -3.93
N LEU A 112 -13.66 12.26 -3.32
CA LEU A 112 -14.91 11.66 -3.78
C LEU A 112 -16.12 12.04 -2.91
N GLY A 113 -15.90 12.47 -1.66
CA GLY A 113 -16.98 12.59 -0.68
C GLY A 113 -17.66 11.25 -0.45
N GLU A 114 -18.98 11.26 -0.42
CA GLU A 114 -19.82 10.08 -0.20
C GLU A 114 -20.11 9.27 -1.48
N ARG A 115 -19.65 9.72 -2.66
CA ARG A 115 -20.02 9.11 -3.95
C ARG A 115 -19.37 7.74 -4.18
N VAL A 116 -20.12 6.85 -4.84
CA VAL A 116 -19.60 5.61 -5.45
C VAL A 116 -18.55 5.95 -6.51
N ALA A 117 -17.47 5.17 -6.58
CA ALA A 117 -16.44 5.30 -7.60
C ALA A 117 -15.95 3.94 -8.11
N SER A 118 -15.59 3.87 -9.38
CA SER A 118 -14.92 2.72 -10.00
C SER A 118 -13.66 3.21 -10.72
N LEU A 119 -12.51 2.61 -10.40
CA LEU A 119 -11.22 2.95 -10.99
C LEU A 119 -10.60 1.71 -11.65
N SER A 120 -10.25 1.81 -12.92
CA SER A 120 -9.43 0.81 -13.61
C SER A 120 -7.95 1.09 -13.40
N LEU A 121 -7.23 0.14 -12.80
CA LEU A 121 -5.79 0.19 -12.60
C LEU A 121 -5.07 -0.63 -13.66
N LEU A 122 -4.08 -0.01 -14.29
CA LEU A 122 -3.42 -0.50 -15.49
C LEU A 122 -1.92 -0.54 -15.28
N LYS A 123 -1.27 -1.61 -15.72
CA LYS A 123 0.19 -1.65 -15.84
C LYS A 123 0.60 -0.72 -16.99
N VAL A 124 1.13 0.46 -16.67
CA VAL A 124 1.77 1.32 -17.67
C VAL A 124 3.16 0.76 -17.92
N THR A 125 3.35 0.09 -19.05
CA THR A 125 4.68 -0.23 -19.56
C THR A 125 5.17 0.99 -20.34
N LYS A 126 6.26 1.61 -19.87
CA LYS A 126 7.03 2.57 -20.65
C LYS A 126 7.95 1.83 -21.61
#